data_AF-M5FCR2-F1
#
_entry.id   AF-M5FCR2-F1
#
_cell.length_a   1.000
_cell.length_b   1.000
_cell.length_c   1.000
_cell.angle_alpha   90.00
_cell.angle_beta   90.00
_cell.angle_gamma   90.00
#
_symmetry.space_group_name_H-M   'P 1'
#
loop_
_entity.id
_entity.type
_entity.pdbx_description
1 polymer ?
#
loop_
_entity_poly.entity_id
_entity_poly.type
_entity_poly.pdbx_seq_one_letter_code
_entity_poly.pdbx_strand_id
1 'polypeptide(L)'
;MSTESDTASFVDWDHRPAIIGIGGAYAVLKPNSPWVRVSSADVANSANVLHEHVWRDQFKEKYGELDPPLELANTRSDVRWHWQDGQK
;
A
#
# COMPACT_ATOMS: atom_id res chain seq x y z
N MET A 1 23.35 -10.85 -10.34
CA MET A 1 22.15 -10.31 -11.02
C MET A 1 21.42 -9.49 -9.98
N SER A 2 21.43 -8.17 -10.13
CA SER A 2 20.77 -7.26 -9.19
C SER A 2 19.27 -7.52 -9.26
N THR A 3 18.71 -8.04 -8.18
CA THR A 3 17.27 -8.11 -8.00
C THR A 3 16.79 -6.67 -7.91
N GLU A 4 16.27 -6.12 -9.00
CA GLU A 4 15.28 -5.04 -8.93
C GLU A 4 14.12 -5.61 -8.12
N SER A 5 14.19 -5.39 -6.81
CA SER A 5 13.23 -5.86 -5.83
C SER A 5 11.83 -5.43 -6.28
N ASP A 6 10.88 -6.37 -6.25
CA ASP A 6 9.42 -6.16 -6.28
C ASP A 6 9.04 -5.13 -5.20
N THR A 7 9.32 -3.86 -5.47
CA THR A 7 9.20 -2.76 -4.52
C THR A 7 7.86 -2.11 -4.73
N ALA A 8 7.15 -1.89 -3.64
CA ALA A 8 5.84 -1.31 -3.63
C ALA A 8 5.89 0.04 -4.34
N SER A 9 4.96 0.23 -5.24
CA SER A 9 4.76 1.50 -5.94
C SER A 9 4.02 2.46 -5.01
N PHE A 10 4.50 3.69 -4.95
CA PHE A 10 3.82 4.79 -4.28
C PHE A 10 2.77 5.36 -5.21
N VAL A 11 1.55 5.53 -4.73
CA VAL A 11 0.43 5.96 -5.58
C VAL A 11 -0.45 7.00 -4.89
N ASP A 12 -1.01 7.90 -5.70
CA ASP A 12 -2.13 8.77 -5.33
C ASP A 12 -3.43 8.02 -5.61
N TRP A 13 -4.13 7.60 -4.56
CA TRP A 13 -5.42 6.92 -4.63
C TRP A 13 -6.54 7.83 -4.12
N ASP A 14 -7.29 8.44 -5.03
CA ASP A 14 -8.35 9.42 -4.72
C ASP A 14 -7.86 10.57 -3.81
N HIS A 15 -6.68 11.13 -4.08
CA HIS A 15 -6.03 12.15 -3.23
C HIS A 15 -5.70 11.65 -1.82
N ARG A 16 -5.35 10.36 -1.72
CA ARG A 16 -4.88 9.72 -0.50
C ARG A 16 -3.53 9.04 -0.75
N PRO A 17 -2.62 9.10 0.24
CA PRO A 17 -1.38 8.36 0.19
C PRO A 17 -1.68 6.86 0.24
N ALA A 18 -1.26 6.13 -0.79
CA ALA A 18 -1.31 4.68 -0.85
C ALA A 18 0.00 4.08 -1.39
N ILE A 19 0.22 2.83 -1.07
CA ILE A 19 1.26 1.98 -1.67
C ILE A 19 0.62 0.71 -2.20
N ILE A 20 1.16 0.16 -3.28
CA ILE A 20 0.73 -1.12 -3.84
C ILE A 20 1.95 -1.97 -4.20
N GLY A 21 1.99 -3.18 -3.67
CA GLY A 21 3.02 -4.16 -3.97
C GLY A 21 2.45 -5.57 -4.01
N ILE A 22 3.34 -6.54 -4.12
CA ILE A 22 2.99 -7.95 -4.29
C ILE A 22 2.31 -8.59 -3.06
N GLY A 23 2.51 -8.01 -1.87
CA GLY A 23 1.85 -8.38 -0.61
C GLY A 23 0.47 -7.74 -0.40
N GLY A 24 0.14 -6.72 -1.20
CA GLY A 24 -1.14 -6.03 -1.16
C GLY A 24 -1.01 -4.53 -1.30
N ALA A 25 -2.15 -3.84 -1.14
CA ALA A 25 -2.20 -2.39 -1.12
C ALA A 25 -2.54 -1.88 0.29
N TYR A 26 -1.94 -0.75 0.65
CA TYR A 26 -2.13 -0.08 1.93
C TYR A 26 -2.34 1.40 1.70
N ALA A 27 -3.24 2.02 2.45
CA ALA A 27 -3.52 3.44 2.34
C ALA A 27 -3.80 4.07 3.70
N VAL A 28 -3.61 5.37 3.80
CA VAL A 28 -4.10 6.16 4.93
C VAL A 28 -5.41 6.84 4.52
N LEU A 29 -6.51 6.50 5.21
CA LEU A 29 -7.85 6.98 4.85
C LEU A 29 -8.19 8.36 5.43
N LYS A 30 -7.48 8.79 6.48
CA LYS A 30 -7.71 10.05 7.20
C LYS A 30 -6.38 10.61 7.71
N PRO A 31 -6.24 11.94 7.85
CA PRO A 31 -5.04 12.54 8.43
C PRO A 31 -4.62 11.91 9.76
N ASN A 32 -3.31 11.73 9.97
CA ASN A 32 -2.72 11.21 11.22
C ASN A 32 -3.31 9.85 11.67
N SER A 33 -3.82 9.05 10.74
CA SER A 33 -4.40 7.74 11.00
C SER A 33 -3.46 6.63 10.56
N PRO A 34 -3.57 5.42 11.13
CA PRO A 34 -2.73 4.30 10.73
C PRO A 34 -2.99 3.88 9.28
N TRP A 35 -2.00 3.21 8.70
CA TRP A 35 -2.13 2.52 7.43
C TRP A 35 -3.07 1.34 7.54
N VAL A 36 -4.00 1.24 6.61
CA VAL A 36 -4.95 0.13 6.53
C VAL A 36 -4.76 -0.62 5.23
N ARG A 37 -4.93 -1.94 5.28
CA ARG A 37 -4.95 -2.77 4.08
C ARG A 37 -6.21 -2.48 3.29
N VAL A 38 -6.06 -2.28 1.98
CA VAL A 38 -7.15 -1.98 1.06
C VAL A 38 -7.11 -2.95 -0.13
N SER A 39 -8.15 -2.90 -0.98
CA SER A 39 -8.20 -3.74 -2.17
C SER A 39 -7.15 -3.29 -3.19
N SER A 40 -6.19 -4.16 -3.49
CA SER A 40 -5.18 -3.90 -4.52
C SER A 40 -5.78 -3.68 -5.90
N ALA A 41 -6.89 -4.36 -6.22
CA ALA A 41 -7.57 -4.20 -7.50
C ALA A 41 -8.20 -2.79 -7.62
N ASP A 42 -8.74 -2.27 -6.52
CA ASP A 42 -9.37 -0.95 -6.48
C ASP A 42 -8.33 0.17 -6.63
N VAL A 43 -7.23 0.04 -5.89
CA VAL A 43 -6.08 0.96 -5.99
C VAL A 43 -5.47 0.89 -7.40
N ALA A 44 -5.22 -0.30 -7.95
CA ALA A 44 -4.62 -0.44 -9.28
C ALA A 44 -5.48 0.17 -10.40
N ASN A 45 -6.80 0.22 -10.24
CA ASN A 45 -7.72 0.74 -11.25
C ASN A 45 -7.85 2.27 -11.25
N SER A 46 -7.61 2.91 -10.10
CA SER A 46 -7.90 4.34 -9.89
C SER A 46 -6.68 5.17 -9.50
N ALA A 47 -5.56 4.55 -9.15
CA ALA A 47 -4.43 5.26 -8.60
C ALA A 47 -3.41 5.71 -9.66
N ASN A 48 -2.81 6.86 -9.42
CA ASN A 48 -1.69 7.37 -10.21
C ASN A 48 -0.37 7.04 -9.53
N VAL A 49 0.53 6.38 -10.24
CA VAL A 49 1.87 6.06 -9.72
C VAL A 49 2.73 7.33 -9.64
N LEU A 50 3.39 7.51 -8.51
CA LEU A 50 4.25 8.65 -8.21
C LEU A 50 5.64 8.18 -7.76
N HIS A 51 6.64 9.03 -7.99
CA HIS A 51 7.94 8.86 -7.35
C HIS A 51 7.82 9.15 -5.85
N GLU A 52 8.54 8.39 -5.02
CA GLU A 52 8.46 8.48 -3.55
C GLU A 52 8.59 9.92 -3.02
N HIS A 53 9.55 10.70 -3.51
CA HIS A 53 9.75 12.07 -3.03
C HIS A 53 8.54 12.97 -3.37
N VAL A 54 8.01 12.88 -4.60
CA VAL A 54 6.80 13.62 -5.02
C VAL A 54 5.61 13.22 -4.17
N TRP A 55 5.46 11.91 -3.95
CA TRP A 55 4.38 11.35 -3.15
C TRP A 55 4.45 11.84 -1.69
N ARG A 56 5.66 11.86 -1.09
CA ARG A 56 5.87 12.37 0.26
C ARG A 56 5.53 13.85 0.34
N ASP A 57 6.02 14.66 -0.58
CA ASP A 57 5.76 16.10 -0.59
C ASP A 57 4.28 16.41 -0.77
N GLN A 58 3.58 15.67 -1.64
CA GLN A 58 2.15 15.86 -1.91
C GLN A 58 1.28 15.57 -0.68
N PHE A 59 1.60 14.54 0.10
CA PHE A 59 0.72 14.08 1.17
C PHE A 59 1.16 14.48 2.58
N LYS A 60 2.44 14.82 2.81
CA LYS A 60 3.00 15.12 4.14
C LYS A 60 2.27 16.27 4.84
N GLU A 61 1.91 17.32 4.10
CA GLU A 61 1.20 18.47 4.69
C GLU A 61 -0.17 18.07 5.26
N LYS A 62 -0.92 17.24 4.52
CA LYS A 62 -2.29 16.87 4.88
C LYS A 62 -2.37 15.68 5.83
N TYR A 63 -1.50 14.69 5.67
CA TYR A 63 -1.58 13.41 6.39
C TYR A 63 -0.58 13.27 7.53
N GLY A 64 0.40 14.17 7.62
CA GLY A 64 1.45 14.13 8.63
C GLY A 64 2.63 13.27 8.18
N GLU A 65 3.32 12.69 9.14
CA GLU A 65 4.44 11.79 8.87
C GLU A 65 3.95 10.51 8.17
N LEU A 66 4.56 10.20 7.03
CA LEU A 66 4.20 9.06 6.20
C LEU A 66 5.24 7.96 6.37
N ASP A 67 4.91 6.94 7.15
CA ASP A 67 5.73 5.73 7.32
C ASP A 67 5.00 4.50 6.75
N PRO A 68 5.03 4.29 5.42
CA PRO A 68 4.35 3.18 4.77
C PRO A 68 4.90 1.81 5.20
N PRO A 69 4.05 0.78 5.37
CA PRO A 69 4.49 -0.57 5.69
C PRO A 69 5.05 -1.29 4.44
N LEU A 70 6.19 -0.82 3.93
CA LEU A 70 6.82 -1.31 2.70
C LEU A 70 7.13 -2.81 2.76
N GLU A 71 7.60 -3.31 3.90
CA GLU A 71 7.85 -4.74 4.13
C GLU A 71 6.59 -5.59 3.90
N LEU A 72 5.44 -5.14 4.39
CA LEU A 72 4.17 -5.84 4.21
C LEU A 72 3.67 -5.76 2.77
N ALA A 73 3.90 -4.64 2.09
CA ALA A 73 3.52 -4.48 0.69
C ALA A 73 4.44 -5.26 -0.27
N ASN A 74 5.71 -5.49 0.09
CA ASN A 74 6.69 -6.19 -0.75
C ASN A 74 6.75 -7.71 -0.49
N THR A 75 6.24 -8.17 0.65
CA THR A 75 6.26 -9.59 0.98
C THR A 75 4.94 -10.23 0.55
N ARG A 76 4.99 -11.11 -0.46
CA ARG A 76 3.86 -12.02 -0.72
C ARG A 76 3.54 -12.72 0.59
N SER A 77 2.33 -12.57 1.09
CA SER A 77 1.90 -13.32 2.26
C SER A 77 1.94 -14.82 1.92
N ASP A 78 2.99 -15.53 2.35
CA ASP A 78 3.06 -17.01 2.33
C ASP A 78 2.05 -17.64 3.31
N VAL A 79 1.30 -16.80 4.03
CA VAL A 79 0.09 -17.22 4.72
C VAL A 79 -0.94 -17.62 3.66
N ARG A 80 -0.88 -18.89 3.26
CA ARG A 80 -1.97 -19.61 2.62
C ARG A 80 -3.22 -19.29 3.43
N TRP A 81 -4.14 -18.55 2.84
CA TRP A 81 -5.47 -18.31 3.41
C TRP A 81 -6.11 -19.67 3.68
N HIS A 82 -5.94 -20.21 4.87
CA HIS A 82 -6.84 -21.22 5.38
C HIS A 82 -8.14 -20.48 5.70
N TRP A 83 -9.03 -20.42 4.69
CA TRP A 83 -10.45 -20.62 4.98
C TRP A 83 -10.52 -21.95 5.73
N GLN A 84 -10.43 -21.90 7.05
CA GLN A 84 -10.90 -23.01 7.87
C GLN A 84 -12.38 -22.75 8.02
N ASP A 85 -13.11 -23.29 7.04
CA ASP A 85 -14.52 -23.56 7.15
C ASP A 85 -14.86 -23.98 8.57
N GLY A 86 -15.87 -23.33 9.13
CA GLY A 86 -16.74 -23.99 10.10
C GLY A 86 -17.45 -25.16 9.41
N GLN A 87 -16.71 -26.24 9.17
CA GLN A 87 -17.30 -27.57 8.99
C GLN A 87 -17.82 -27.97 10.38
N LYS A 88 -19.11 -27.71 10.53
CA LYS A 88 -19.99 -28.18 11.59
C LYS A 88 -19.97 -29.71 11.72
#